data_AF-A0A450U4K0-F1
#
_entry.id   AF-A0A450U4K0-F1
#
_cell.length_a   1.000
_cell.length_b   1.000
_cell.length_c   1.000
_cell.angle_alpha   90.00
_cell.angle_beta   90.00
_cell.angle_gamma   90.00
#
_symmetry.space_group_name_H-M   'P 1'
#
loop_
_entity.id
_entity.type
_entity.pdbx_description
1 polymer ?
#
loop_
_entity_poly.entity_id
_entity_poly.type
_entity_poly.pdbx_seq_one_letter_code
_entity_poly.pdbx_strand_id
1 'polypeptide(L)'
;MIAVDTNVVVRLLTGDDKQQFDKAPRLFEKQDVFIPDSVILEMEWVPRYAYGFMPDAICDAYDKLFGLTQRTYGQSGFDFSGHPVA
;
A
#
# COMPACT_ATOMS: atom_id res chain seq x y z
N MET A 1 6.49 13.44 -5.13
CA MET A 1 6.32 12.18 -4.37
C MET A 1 5.10 12.37 -3.47
N ILE A 2 4.09 11.52 -3.61
CA ILE A 2 2.88 11.54 -2.77
C ILE A 2 2.94 10.33 -1.84
N ALA A 3 2.87 10.56 -0.54
CA ALA A 3 2.70 9.49 0.43
C ALA A 3 1.22 9.06 0.43
N VAL A 4 0.98 7.76 0.33
CA VAL A 4 -0.37 7.21 0.37
C VAL A 4 -0.72 6.76 1.78
N ASP A 5 -1.94 7.07 2.22
CA ASP A 5 -2.49 6.68 3.51
C ASP A 5 -3.20 5.32 3.41
N THR A 6 -3.26 4.57 4.52
CA THR A 6 -3.97 3.29 4.65
C THR A 6 -5.41 3.39 4.16
N ASN A 7 -6.10 4.51 4.40
CA ASN A 7 -7.46 4.74 3.94
C ASN A 7 -7.63 4.67 2.42
N VAL A 8 -6.62 5.08 1.65
CA VAL A 8 -6.65 5.02 0.19
C VAL A 8 -6.43 3.59 -0.28
N VAL A 9 -5.55 2.84 0.39
CA VAL A 9 -5.26 1.45 0.02
C VAL A 9 -6.40 0.53 0.41
N VAL A 10 -6.97 0.68 1.61
CA VAL A 10 -8.15 -0.09 2.02
C VAL A 10 -9.31 0.16 1.06
N ARG A 11 -9.57 1.40 0.65
CA ARG A 11 -10.61 1.71 -0.36
C ARG A 11 -10.33 1.09 -1.73
N LEU A 12 -9.07 1.05 -2.16
CA LEU A 12 -8.67 0.37 -3.38
C LEU A 12 -8.90 -1.15 -3.29
N LEU A 13 -8.75 -1.74 -2.10
CA LEU A 13 -8.89 -3.18 -1.90
C LEU A 13 -10.35 -3.63 -1.67
N THR A 14 -11.12 -2.84 -0.93
CA THR A 14 -12.50 -3.17 -0.55
C THR A 14 -13.53 -2.65 -1.56
N GLY A 15 -13.21 -1.60 -2.32
CA GLY A 15 -14.14 -0.92 -3.21
C GLY A 15 -15.36 -0.32 -2.49
N ASP A 16 -15.24 -0.09 -1.18
CA ASP A 16 -16.34 0.39 -0.32
C ASP A 16 -16.83 1.80 -0.70
N ASP A 17 -15.98 2.62 -1.31
CA ASP A 17 -16.32 3.91 -1.90
C ASP A 17 -16.04 3.92 -3.41
N LYS A 18 -17.12 3.74 -4.19
CA LYS A 18 -17.09 3.67 -5.65
C LYS A 18 -16.53 4.93 -6.32
N GLN A 19 -16.68 6.12 -5.72
CA GLN A 19 -16.16 7.37 -6.28
C GLN A 19 -14.64 7.52 -6.09
N GLN A 20 -14.11 6.96 -5.01
CA GLN A 20 -12.68 6.95 -4.71
C GLN A 20 -11.96 5.83 -5.48
N PHE A 21 -12.61 4.68 -5.66
CA PHE A 21 -12.08 3.53 -6.40
C PHE A 21 -11.71 3.88 -7.84
N ASP A 22 -12.49 4.71 -8.54
CA ASP A 22 -12.16 5.12 -9.92
C ASP A 22 -10.96 6.09 -10.01
N LYS A 23 -10.60 6.74 -8.89
CA LYS A 23 -9.53 7.73 -8.82
C LYS A 23 -8.21 7.12 -8.35
N ALA A 24 -8.26 6.11 -7.49
CA ALA A 24 -7.08 5.49 -6.90
C ALA A 24 -6.13 4.89 -7.97
N PRO A 25 -6.58 4.06 -8.94
CA PRO A 25 -5.70 3.51 -9.98
C PRO A 25 -4.98 4.60 -10.78
N ARG A 26 -5.69 5.69 -11.10
CA ARG A 26 -5.11 6.84 -11.82
C ARG A 26 -4.04 7.58 -11.02
N LEU A 27 -4.08 7.52 -9.69
CA LEU A 27 -3.05 8.09 -8.82
C LEU A 27 -1.79 7.23 -8.83
N PHE A 28 -1.95 5.90 -8.71
CA PHE A 28 -0.84 4.95 -8.74
C PHE A 28 -0.16 4.86 -10.11
N GLU A 29 -0.88 5.08 -11.22
CA GLU A 29 -0.30 5.06 -12.57
C GLU A 29 0.46 6.34 -12.96
N LYS A 30 0.07 7.50 -12.41
CA LYS A 30 0.56 8.82 -12.90
C LYS A 30 1.56 9.50 -11.99
N GLN A 31 1.71 9.06 -10.75
CA GLN A 31 2.51 9.74 -9.74
C GLN A 31 3.50 8.79 -9.08
N ASP A 32 4.68 9.30 -8.71
CA ASP A 32 5.58 8.58 -7.80
C ASP A 32 4.93 8.51 -6.42
N VAL A 33 4.41 7.32 -6.12
CA VAL A 33 3.75 6.98 -4.86
C VAL A 33 4.76 6.39 -3.90
N PHE A 34 4.84 6.97 -2.71
CA PHE A 34 5.56 6.41 -1.58
C PHE A 34 4.55 5.72 -0.65
N ILE A 35 4.85 4.49 -0.24
CA ILE A 35 4.07 3.75 0.75
C ILE A 35 4.90 3.70 2.02
N PRO A 36 4.52 4.41 3.08
CA PRO A 36 5.21 4.35 4.37
C PRO A 36 5.12 2.95 4.99
N ASP A 37 6.15 2.54 5.74
CA ASP A 37 6.17 1.25 6.44
C ASP A 37 5.00 1.11 7.44
N SER A 38 4.58 2.22 8.05
CA SER A 38 3.40 2.24 8.93
C SER A 38 2.11 1.87 8.20
N VAL A 39 1.98 2.24 6.93
CA VAL A 39 0.81 1.92 6.10
C VAL A 39 0.81 0.44 5.71
N ILE A 40 1.99 -0.16 5.53
CA ILE A 40 2.14 -1.61 5.37
C ILE A 40 1.68 -2.31 6.65
N LEU A 41 2.16 -1.89 7.82
CA LEU A 41 1.72 -2.49 9.08
C LEU A 41 0.21 -2.35 9.30
N GLU A 42 -0.37 -1.19 8.98
CA GLU A 42 -1.80 -0.95 9.10
C GLU A 42 -2.66 -1.78 8.15
N MET A 43 -2.18 -2.09 6.95
CA MET A 43 -2.88 -2.98 6.03
C MET A 43 -2.96 -4.44 6.50
N GLU A 44 -2.14 -4.89 7.43
CA GLU A 44 -2.33 -6.23 8.01
C GLU A 44 -3.48 -6.20 9.01
N TRP A 45 -3.46 -5.26 9.96
CA TRP A 45 -4.39 -5.33 11.08
C TRP A 45 -5.75 -4.68 10.78
N VAL A 46 -5.80 -3.61 9.98
CA VAL A 46 -7.06 -2.87 9.71
C VAL A 46 -8.06 -3.71 8.92
N PRO A 47 -7.73 -4.33 7.77
CA PRO A 47 -8.68 -5.14 7.01
C PRO A 47 -9.13 -6.38 7.80
N ARG A 48 -8.21 -6.97 8.57
CA ARG A 48 -8.50 -8.12 9.41
C ARG A 48 -9.49 -7.78 10.53
N TYR A 49 -9.27 -6.67 11.23
CA TYR A 49 -10.10 -6.26 12.36
C TYR A 49 -11.42 -5.62 11.94
N ALA A 50 -11.38 -4.67 10.99
CA ALA A 50 -12.54 -3.86 10.62
C ALA A 50 -13.44 -4.51 9.55
N TYR A 51 -12.89 -5.37 8.70
CA TYR A 51 -13.60 -5.96 7.56
C TYR A 51 -13.60 -7.51 7.56
N GLY A 52 -12.89 -8.14 8.50
CA GLY A 52 -12.89 -9.60 8.65
C GLY A 52 -12.12 -10.35 7.56
N PHE A 53 -11.19 -9.69 6.85
CA PHE A 53 -10.37 -10.36 5.84
C PHE A 53 -9.50 -11.46 6.46
N MET A 54 -9.39 -12.57 5.74
CA MET A 54 -8.47 -13.66 6.08
C MET A 54 -7.03 -13.27 5.68
N PRO A 55 -6.01 -13.80 6.37
CA PRO A 55 -4.60 -13.50 6.07
C PRO A 55 -4.24 -13.70 4.58
N ASP A 56 -4.74 -14.75 3.94
CA ASP A 56 -4.47 -15.04 2.52
C ASP A 56 -4.96 -13.91 1.60
N ALA A 57 -6.12 -13.34 1.89
CA ALA A 57 -6.66 -12.22 1.11
C ALA A 57 -5.84 -10.93 1.31
N ILE A 58 -5.20 -10.77 2.47
CA ILE A 58 -4.30 -9.67 2.76
C ILE A 58 -2.96 -9.87 2.02
N CYS A 59 -2.44 -11.10 1.96
CA CYS A 59 -1.28 -11.44 1.13
C CYS A 59 -1.54 -11.15 -0.35
N ASP A 60 -2.68 -11.58 -0.89
CA ASP A 60 -3.08 -11.28 -2.28
C ASP A 60 -3.19 -9.77 -2.53
N ALA A 61 -3.64 -9.00 -1.53
CA ALA A 61 -3.72 -7.55 -1.60
C ALA A 61 -2.33 -6.90 -1.65
N TYR A 62 -1.38 -7.38 -0.86
CA TYR A 62 0.02 -6.94 -0.91
C TYR A 62 0.64 -7.23 -2.28
N ASP A 63 0.45 -8.44 -2.82
CA ASP A 63 1.00 -8.80 -4.13
C ASP A 63 0.48 -7.87 -5.24
N LYS A 64 -0.82 -7.54 -5.19
CA LYS A 64 -1.43 -6.57 -6.12
C LYS A 64 -0.87 -5.17 -5.91
N LEU A 65 -0.77 -4.71 -4.67
CA LEU A 65 -0.28 -3.37 -4.34
C LEU A 65 1.16 -3.18 -4.81
N PHE A 66 2.03 -4.13 -4.50
CA PHE A 66 3.44 -4.10 -4.89
C PHE A 66 3.66 -4.40 -6.38
N GLY A 67 2.72 -5.12 -7.01
CA GLY A 67 2.67 -5.26 -8.46
C GLY A 67 2.31 -3.96 -9.20
N LEU A 68 1.61 -3.02 -8.54
CA LEU A 68 1.25 -1.71 -9.10
C LEU A 68 2.38 -0.68 -8.93
N THR A 69 3.17 -0.76 -7.86
CA THR A 69 4.30 0.15 -7.62
C THR A 69 5.53 -0.27 -8.42
N GLN A 70 5.68 0.26 -9.63
CA GLN A 70 6.89 0.05 -10.45
C GLN A 70 8.16 0.75 -9.92
N ARG A 71 8.08 1.56 -8.85
CA ARG A 71 9.23 2.25 -8.26
C ARG A 71 9.26 2.19 -6.74
N THR A 72 10.24 1.43 -6.27
CA THR A 72 11.04 1.57 -5.04
C THR A 72 10.31 1.51 -3.70
N TYR A 73 10.28 0.29 -3.15
CA TYR A 73 10.44 0.07 -1.71
C TYR A 73 11.65 0.81 -1.16
N GLY A 74 11.51 1.38 0.03
CA GLY A 74 12.65 1.73 0.88
C GLY A 74 13.56 2.81 0.30
N GLN A 75 13.18 4.07 0.50
CA GLN A 75 14.17 5.14 0.71
C GLN A 75 14.14 5.53 2.19
N SER A 76 14.31 4.54 3.06
CA SER A 76 15.16 4.76 4.24
C SER A 76 16.55 4.36 3.76
N GLY A 77 17.52 5.26 3.86
CA GLY A 77 18.88 5.03 3.39
C GLY A 77 19.62 4.04 4.29
N PHE A 78 19.08 2.84 4.48
CA PHE A 78 19.60 1.72 5.25
C PHE A 78 18.99 0.41 4.73
N ASP A 79 19.82 -0.59 4.41
CA ASP A 79 19.38 -1.94 4.06
C ASP A 79 18.82 -2.69 5.28
N PHE A 80 18.34 -3.93 5.09
CA PHE A 80 17.84 -4.79 6.17
C PHE A 80 18.87 -5.11 7.28
N SER A 81 20.15 -4.77 7.06
CA SER A 81 21.23 -4.86 8.05
C SER A 81 21.59 -3.51 8.69
N GLY A 82 20.89 -2.42 8.34
CA GLY A 82 21.14 -1.08 8.85
C GLY A 82 22.30 -0.37 8.15
N HIS A 83 22.64 -0.71 6.90
CA HIS A 83 23.71 -0.06 6.15
C HIS A 83 23.20 0.87 5.04
N PRO A 84 23.73 2.09 4.91
CA PRO A 84 23.22 3.05 3.94
C PRO A 84 23.46 2.61 2.50
N VAL A 85 22.37 2.63 1.73
CA VAL A 85 22.36 2.28 0.30
C VAL A 85 22.56 3.57 -0.49
N ALA A 86 23.68 3.66 -1.20
CA ALA A 86 24.06 4.81 -2.04
C ALA A 86 23.29 4.86 -3.37
#